data_AF-A0ABD3MQU7-F1
#
_entry.id   AF-A0ABD3MQU7-F1
#
_cell.length_a   1.000
_cell.length_b   1.000
_cell.length_c   1.000
_cell.angle_alpha   90.00
_cell.angle_beta   90.00
_cell.angle_gamma   90.00
#
_symmetry.space_group_name_H-M   'P 1'
#
loop_
_entity.id
_entity.type
_entity.pdbx_description
1 polymer ?
#
loop_
_entity_poly.entity_id
_entity_poly.type
_entity_poly.pdbx_seq_one_letter_code
_entity_poly.pdbx_strand_id
1 'polypeptide(L)'
;MCGHNGDETSFVLHDATDEDHINAIHNIVRRDVWEGFVVGTTATTASSARGRADDTGGRSTSRLERYAGTIGFRCRFCKGAPPGERAEKSAVYPRSLERIYLSNIRFQRDHIMQCNYIPPSIKEEYTRLKNSKGVTRGKKKYWVTSAMRRGLCNSDDGIIFASSAVVGSSPAVVVAATDEKRE
;
A
#
# COMPACT_ATOMS: atom_id res chain seq x y z
N MET A 1 22.84 -18.02 4.27
CA MET A 1 23.36 -16.68 4.58
C MET A 1 22.18 -15.73 4.65
N CYS A 2 21.71 -15.41 5.85
CA CYS A 2 20.48 -14.64 6.08
C CYS A 2 20.89 -13.18 6.31
N GLY A 3 20.78 -12.34 5.29
CA GLY A 3 21.18 -10.94 5.34
C GLY A 3 20.10 -10.06 5.98
N HIS A 4 20.44 -9.49 7.14
CA HIS A 4 19.99 -8.23 7.74
C HIS A 4 18.57 -7.73 7.42
N ASN A 5 17.64 -8.00 8.34
CA ASN A 5 16.41 -7.22 8.51
C ASN A 5 16.77 -5.89 9.20
N GLY A 6 16.98 -4.83 8.41
CA GLY A 6 16.67 -3.48 8.87
C GLY A 6 15.15 -3.40 8.94
N ASP A 7 14.61 -3.17 10.13
CA ASP A 7 13.18 -3.25 10.45
C ASP A 7 12.39 -2.14 9.74
N GLU A 8 12.18 -2.32 8.43
CA GLU A 8 11.36 -1.44 7.63
C GLU A 8 9.91 -1.84 7.87
N THR A 9 9.21 -1.01 8.66
CA THR A 9 7.81 -1.19 9.00
C THR A 9 6.97 -1.31 7.73
N SER A 10 6.51 -2.53 7.47
CA SER A 10 5.66 -2.88 6.35
C SER A 10 4.38 -3.54 6.83
N PHE A 11 3.32 -3.45 6.04
CA PHE A 11 2.01 -3.98 6.38
C PHE A 11 1.33 -4.61 5.17
N VAL A 12 0.36 -5.47 5.44
CA VAL A 12 -0.48 -6.11 4.42
C VAL A 12 -1.83 -5.39 4.37
N LEU A 13 -2.30 -5.07 3.17
CA LEU A 13 -3.58 -4.38 2.98
C LEU A 13 -4.78 -5.34 3.01
N HIS A 14 -4.56 -6.62 2.69
CA HIS A 14 -5.61 -7.66 2.75
C HIS A 14 -6.26 -7.75 4.12
N ASP A 15 -7.55 -8.02 4.13
CA ASP A 15 -8.39 -8.18 5.32
C ASP A 15 -9.32 -9.39 5.14
N ALA A 16 -9.79 -10.01 6.22
CA ALA A 16 -10.66 -11.18 6.17
C ALA A 16 -12.02 -10.93 5.47
N THR A 17 -12.41 -9.66 5.30
CA THR A 17 -13.63 -9.26 4.57
C THR A 17 -13.37 -8.95 3.10
N ASP A 18 -12.13 -9.07 2.60
CA ASP A 18 -11.78 -8.75 1.21
C ASP A 18 -12.52 -9.66 0.23
N GLU A 19 -12.72 -10.94 0.57
CA GLU A 19 -13.39 -11.95 -0.24
C GLU A 19 -14.84 -11.56 -0.62
N ASP A 20 -15.51 -10.76 0.22
CA ASP A 20 -16.89 -10.30 -0.01
C ASP A 20 -16.99 -9.05 -0.90
N HIS A 21 -15.86 -8.41 -1.19
CA HIS A 21 -15.84 -7.03 -1.71
C HIS A 21 -14.85 -6.79 -2.85
N ILE A 22 -13.82 -7.61 -2.92
CA ILE A 22 -12.72 -7.54 -3.86
C ILE A 22 -12.65 -8.85 -4.63
N ASN A 23 -12.37 -8.74 -5.92
CA ASN A 23 -12.21 -9.90 -6.77
C ASN A 23 -10.98 -10.74 -6.37
N ALA A 24 -11.06 -12.06 -6.50
CA ALA A 24 -9.95 -12.98 -6.30
C ALA A 24 -8.62 -12.54 -6.96
N ILE A 25 -8.64 -12.03 -8.20
CA ILE A 25 -7.42 -11.54 -8.89
C ILE A 25 -6.77 -10.36 -8.14
N HIS A 26 -7.55 -9.53 -7.46
CA HIS A 26 -7.03 -8.45 -6.65
C HIS A 26 -6.67 -8.91 -5.24
N ASN A 27 -7.37 -9.91 -4.69
CA ASN A 27 -7.06 -10.49 -3.37
C ASN A 27 -5.69 -11.14 -3.34
N ILE A 28 -5.33 -11.91 -4.37
CA ILE A 28 -3.98 -12.50 -4.47
C ILE A 28 -2.89 -11.41 -4.43
N VAL A 29 -3.12 -10.27 -5.08
CA VAL A 29 -2.15 -9.18 -5.04
C VAL A 29 -2.09 -8.55 -3.65
N ARG A 30 -3.24 -8.21 -3.06
CA ARG A 30 -3.32 -7.57 -1.72
C ARG A 30 -2.76 -8.44 -0.60
N ARG A 31 -2.92 -9.77 -0.71
CA ARG A 31 -2.54 -10.75 0.32
C ARG A 31 -1.11 -11.24 0.14
N ASP A 32 -0.76 -11.62 -1.09
CA ASP A 32 0.44 -12.44 -1.32
C ASP A 32 1.57 -11.66 -1.98
N VAL A 33 1.31 -10.58 -2.73
CA VAL A 33 2.33 -9.91 -3.55
C VAL A 33 2.69 -8.53 -3.02
N TRP A 34 1.71 -7.74 -2.63
CA TRP A 34 1.91 -6.38 -2.16
C TRP A 34 2.17 -6.30 -0.67
N GLU A 35 3.11 -5.44 -0.32
CA GLU A 35 3.21 -4.87 1.02
C GLU A 35 3.18 -3.34 0.92
N GLY A 36 2.47 -2.71 1.85
CA GLY A 36 2.54 -1.28 2.09
C GLY A 36 3.72 -0.94 2.99
N PHE A 37 4.32 0.23 2.80
CA PHE A 37 5.47 0.70 3.59
C PHE A 37 5.49 2.23 3.66
N VAL A 38 6.16 2.76 4.68
CA VAL A 38 6.45 4.20 4.77
C VAL A 38 7.66 4.52 3.90
N VAL A 39 7.50 5.43 2.95
CA VAL A 39 8.61 5.88 2.10
C VAL A 39 9.61 6.64 2.98
N GLY A 40 10.85 6.13 3.03
CA GLY A 40 11.91 6.71 3.85
C GLY A 40 12.13 8.20 3.55
N THR A 41 12.43 8.97 4.58
CA THR A 41 12.91 10.34 4.44
C THR A 41 14.42 10.32 4.16
N THR A 42 14.95 11.42 3.63
CA THR A 42 16.39 11.59 3.39
C THR A 42 17.23 11.32 4.65
N ALA A 43 16.68 11.60 5.84
CA ALA A 43 17.28 11.26 7.14
C ALA A 43 17.37 9.74 7.40
N THR A 44 16.34 8.97 7.03
CA THR A 44 16.32 7.48 7.18
C THR A 44 17.25 6.80 6.16
N THR A 45 17.41 7.37 4.98
CA THR A 45 18.36 6.84 3.98
C THR A 45 19.81 7.13 4.36
N ALA A 46 20.09 8.26 5.01
CA ALA A 46 21.44 8.62 5.47
C ALA A 46 21.97 7.68 6.56
N SER A 47 21.10 7.17 7.45
CA SER A 47 21.48 6.18 8.47
C SER A 47 21.69 4.77 7.88
N SER A 48 21.03 4.45 6.77
CA SER A 48 21.21 3.18 6.04
C SER A 48 22.38 3.21 5.02
N ALA A 49 22.88 4.41 4.68
CA ALA A 49 23.94 4.62 3.69
C ALA A 49 25.37 4.53 4.24
N ARG A 50 25.58 4.01 5.46
CA ARG A 50 26.94 3.70 5.97
C ARG A 50 27.58 2.47 5.31
N GLY A 51 26.95 1.89 4.28
CA GLY A 51 27.50 0.82 3.45
C GLY A 51 27.43 1.13 1.95
N ARG A 52 28.57 1.54 1.39
CA ARG A 52 28.93 1.58 -0.05
C ARG A 52 28.15 2.56 -0.92
N ALA A 53 28.76 3.73 -1.12
CA ALA A 53 28.52 4.56 -2.30
C ALA A 53 28.99 3.80 -3.54
N ASP A 54 28.05 3.43 -4.41
CA ASP A 54 28.32 3.16 -5.83
C ASP A 54 27.61 4.23 -6.65
N ASP A 55 28.38 4.89 -7.49
CA ASP A 55 28.17 6.23 -8.04
C ASP A 55 27.38 6.19 -9.36
N THR A 56 26.26 5.46 -9.40
CA THR A 56 25.45 5.31 -10.63
C THR A 56 23.95 5.56 -10.45
N GLY A 57 23.53 6.30 -9.41
CA GLY A 57 22.11 6.34 -8.98
C GLY A 57 21.41 7.70 -8.86
N GLY A 58 22.06 8.83 -9.14
CA GLY A 58 21.60 10.18 -8.74
C GLY A 58 20.25 10.67 -9.31
N ARG A 59 19.62 9.93 -10.24
CA ARG A 59 18.35 10.34 -10.88
C ARG A 59 17.09 9.76 -10.21
N SER A 60 17.23 8.76 -9.33
CA SER A 60 16.10 8.05 -8.71
C SER A 60 15.68 8.64 -7.36
N THR A 61 16.66 9.12 -6.58
CA THR A 61 16.47 9.61 -5.20
C THR A 61 15.62 10.88 -5.14
N SER A 62 15.86 11.86 -6.02
CA SER A 62 15.11 13.13 -6.06
C SER A 62 13.62 12.95 -6.41
N ARG A 63 13.28 11.93 -7.22
CA ARG A 63 11.87 11.65 -7.56
C ARG A 63 11.13 10.96 -6.43
N LEU A 64 11.82 10.26 -5.55
CA LEU A 64 11.22 9.59 -4.39
C LEU A 64 11.07 10.55 -3.20
N GLU A 65 11.90 11.59 -3.13
CA GLU A 65 11.86 12.63 -2.10
C GLU A 65 10.47 13.28 -1.98
N ARG A 66 9.76 13.50 -3.10
CA ARG A 66 8.38 14.05 -3.09
C ARG A 66 7.32 13.15 -2.44
N TYR A 67 7.66 11.90 -2.13
CA TYR A 67 6.81 10.92 -1.48
C TYR A 67 7.32 10.57 -0.07
N ALA A 68 8.42 11.16 0.38
CA ALA A 68 8.99 10.90 1.69
C ALA A 68 7.94 11.09 2.80
N GLY A 69 7.89 10.15 3.75
CA GLY A 69 6.90 10.13 4.82
C GLY A 69 5.50 9.63 4.43
N THR A 70 5.23 9.40 3.14
CA THR A 70 3.93 8.87 2.67
C THR A 70 3.96 7.34 2.54
N ILE A 71 2.81 6.74 2.26
CA ILE A 71 2.67 5.30 2.04
C ILE A 71 2.90 4.94 0.57
N GLY A 72 3.85 4.04 0.36
CA GLY A 72 4.06 3.32 -0.90
C GLY A 72 3.56 1.88 -0.81
N PHE A 73 3.37 1.25 -1.98
CA PHE A 73 3.14 -0.19 -2.10
C PHE A 73 4.21 -0.79 -3.00
N ARG A 74 4.73 -1.97 -2.67
CA ARG A 74 5.76 -2.64 -3.45
C ARG A 74 5.56 -4.15 -3.51
N CYS A 75 6.26 -4.78 -4.44
CA CYS A 75 6.36 -6.24 -4.49
C CYS A 75 7.22 -6.74 -3.33
N ARG A 76 6.66 -7.60 -2.48
CA ARG A 76 7.37 -8.20 -1.34
C ARG A 76 8.51 -9.13 -1.76
N PHE A 77 8.46 -9.67 -2.98
CA PHE A 77 9.43 -10.65 -3.47
C PHE A 77 10.68 -10.03 -4.07
N CYS A 78 10.55 -8.92 -4.82
CA CYS A 78 11.70 -8.23 -5.42
C CYS A 78 12.18 -7.00 -4.62
N LYS A 79 11.60 -6.71 -3.45
CA LYS A 79 11.97 -5.53 -2.63
C LYS A 79 13.45 -5.49 -2.22
N GLY A 80 14.07 -6.66 -2.04
CA GLY A 80 15.48 -6.79 -1.67
C GLY A 80 16.43 -6.91 -2.86
N ALA A 81 15.91 -7.12 -4.08
CA ALA A 81 16.73 -7.26 -5.28
C ALA A 81 17.37 -5.93 -5.70
N PRO A 82 18.50 -5.91 -6.42
CA PRO A 82 19.05 -4.67 -6.98
C PRO A 82 18.05 -3.95 -7.90
N PRO A 83 18.00 -2.61 -7.95
CA PRO A 83 17.03 -1.88 -8.77
C PRO A 83 17.01 -2.28 -10.25
N GLY A 84 18.18 -2.60 -10.83
CA GLY A 84 18.30 -3.03 -12.23
C GLY A 84 17.71 -4.42 -12.52
N GLU A 85 17.49 -5.23 -11.50
CA GLU A 85 16.91 -6.58 -11.63
C GLU A 85 15.42 -6.62 -11.33
N ARG A 86 14.86 -5.52 -10.81
CA ARG A 86 13.43 -5.41 -10.54
C ARG A 86 12.70 -5.11 -11.83
N ALA A 87 11.64 -5.86 -12.10
CA ALA A 87 10.71 -5.50 -13.18
C ALA A 87 10.10 -4.11 -12.93
N GLU A 88 9.64 -3.48 -14.02
CA GLU A 88 8.99 -2.18 -13.96
C GLU A 88 7.84 -2.15 -12.93
N LYS A 89 7.61 -0.97 -12.35
CA LYS A 89 6.56 -0.75 -11.33
C LYS A 89 6.67 -1.69 -10.13
N SER A 90 7.88 -2.13 -9.76
CA SER A 90 8.14 -2.89 -8.53
C SER A 90 7.68 -2.17 -7.25
N ALA A 91 7.56 -0.84 -7.30
CA ALA A 91 6.88 -0.01 -6.31
C ALA A 91 5.97 1.05 -6.96
N VAL A 92 4.92 1.44 -6.25
CA VAL A 92 3.95 2.48 -6.63
C VAL A 92 3.64 3.39 -5.43
N TYR A 93 3.37 4.65 -5.71
CA TYR A 93 3.20 5.70 -4.69
C TYR A 93 1.89 6.47 -4.92
N PRO A 94 0.74 5.88 -4.54
CA PRO A 94 -0.55 6.54 -4.68
C PRO A 94 -0.63 7.82 -3.83
N ARG A 95 -1.15 8.90 -4.42
CA ARG A 95 -1.31 10.20 -3.72
C ARG A 95 -2.56 10.29 -2.87
N SER A 96 -3.49 9.35 -3.01
CA SER A 96 -4.70 9.29 -2.18
C SER A 96 -5.26 7.86 -2.13
N LEU A 97 -6.08 7.57 -1.12
CA LEU A 97 -6.71 6.26 -0.92
C LEU A 97 -7.51 5.81 -2.14
N GLU A 98 -8.20 6.72 -2.82
CA GLU A 98 -8.98 6.46 -4.03
C GLU A 98 -8.11 5.97 -5.20
N ARG A 99 -6.81 6.32 -5.17
CA ARG A 99 -5.84 5.93 -6.20
C ARG A 99 -5.20 4.57 -5.94
N ILE A 100 -5.37 3.96 -4.77
CA ILE A 100 -4.81 2.62 -4.47
C ILE A 100 -5.28 1.59 -5.49
N TYR A 101 -6.59 1.57 -5.80
CA TYR A 101 -7.13 0.65 -6.82
C TYR A 101 -6.47 0.84 -8.19
N LEU A 102 -6.31 2.08 -8.65
CA LEU A 102 -5.69 2.34 -9.96
C LEU A 102 -4.21 1.95 -9.96
N SER A 103 -3.50 2.22 -8.87
CA SER A 103 -2.12 1.78 -8.69
C SER A 103 -2.00 0.25 -8.74
N ASN A 104 -2.99 -0.46 -8.18
CA ASN A 104 -3.06 -1.94 -8.22
C ASN A 104 -3.21 -2.46 -9.64
N ILE A 105 -4.10 -1.86 -10.43
CA ILE A 105 -4.29 -2.26 -11.83
C ILE A 105 -3.00 -2.06 -12.64
N ARG A 106 -2.32 -0.93 -12.45
CA ARG A 106 -1.04 -0.65 -13.14
C ARG A 106 0.05 -1.63 -12.72
N PHE A 107 0.18 -1.89 -11.42
CA PHE A 107 1.11 -2.87 -10.89
C PHE A 107 0.85 -4.29 -11.46
N GLN A 108 -0.41 -4.73 -11.46
CA GLN A 108 -0.80 -6.02 -12.03
C GLN A 108 -0.43 -6.18 -13.52
N ARG A 109 -0.62 -5.10 -14.29
CA ARG A 109 -0.35 -5.09 -15.72
C ARG A 109 1.15 -5.13 -16.01
N ASP A 110 1.93 -4.30 -15.31
CA ASP A 110 3.32 -4.02 -15.69
C ASP A 110 4.34 -4.88 -14.92
N HIS A 111 3.98 -5.38 -13.73
CA HIS A 111 4.94 -6.01 -12.83
C HIS A 111 4.78 -7.53 -12.70
N ILE A 112 3.57 -8.05 -12.47
CA ILE A 112 3.38 -9.42 -11.95
C ILE A 112 4.03 -10.50 -12.83
N MET A 113 3.75 -10.48 -14.13
CA MET A 113 4.30 -11.50 -15.03
C MET A 113 5.79 -11.31 -15.30
N GLN A 114 6.26 -10.06 -15.27
CA GLN A 114 7.65 -9.69 -15.59
C GLN A 114 8.62 -9.88 -14.42
N CYS A 115 8.13 -9.92 -13.19
CA CYS A 115 8.98 -10.02 -12.01
C CYS A 115 9.54 -11.43 -11.84
N ASN A 116 10.85 -11.60 -11.96
CA ASN A 116 11.52 -12.90 -11.81
C ASN A 116 11.47 -13.46 -10.37
N TYR A 117 11.14 -12.63 -9.40
CA TYR A 117 11.15 -12.98 -7.98
C TYR A 117 9.78 -13.47 -7.48
N ILE A 118 8.69 -13.20 -8.20
CA ILE A 118 7.37 -13.70 -7.80
C ILE A 118 7.34 -15.22 -8.06
N PRO A 119 7.01 -16.06 -7.05
CA PRO A 119 6.92 -17.51 -7.20
C PRO A 119 6.05 -17.93 -8.39
N PRO A 120 6.46 -18.95 -9.17
CA PRO A 120 5.69 -19.47 -10.31
C PRO A 120 4.25 -19.82 -9.93
N SER A 121 4.04 -20.47 -8.78
CA SER A 121 2.70 -20.83 -8.28
C SER A 121 1.76 -19.63 -8.13
N ILE A 122 2.27 -18.47 -7.71
CA ILE A 122 1.48 -17.24 -7.59
C ILE A 122 1.16 -16.67 -8.98
N LYS A 123 2.11 -16.73 -9.94
CA LYS A 123 1.88 -16.27 -11.32
C LYS A 123 0.86 -17.15 -12.05
N GLU A 124 0.94 -18.45 -11.85
CA GLU A 124 0.00 -19.44 -12.38
C GLU A 124 -1.41 -19.17 -11.85
N GLU A 125 -1.54 -18.99 -10.52
CA GLU A 125 -2.81 -18.66 -9.90
C GLU A 125 -3.37 -17.32 -10.39
N TYR A 126 -2.54 -16.28 -10.44
CA TYR A 126 -2.94 -14.98 -11.00
C TYR A 126 -3.44 -15.11 -12.45
N THR A 127 -2.75 -15.89 -13.27
CA THR A 127 -3.15 -16.14 -14.67
C THR A 127 -4.47 -16.87 -14.76
N ARG A 128 -4.68 -17.90 -13.92
CA ARG A 128 -5.95 -18.64 -13.81
C ARG A 128 -7.11 -17.70 -13.44
N LEU A 129 -6.92 -16.87 -12.42
CA LEU A 129 -7.92 -15.91 -11.95
C LEU A 129 -8.23 -14.84 -13.01
N LYS A 130 -7.20 -14.34 -13.72
CA LYS A 130 -7.37 -13.36 -14.81
C LYS A 130 -8.21 -13.88 -15.97
N ASN A 131 -8.10 -15.17 -16.28
CA ASN A 131 -8.82 -15.80 -17.39
C ASN A 131 -10.20 -16.32 -17.00
N SER A 132 -10.56 -16.28 -15.71
CA SER A 132 -11.86 -16.75 -15.22
C SER A 132 -12.98 -15.77 -15.63
N LYS A 133 -14.09 -16.30 -16.14
CA LYS A 133 -15.28 -15.49 -16.49
C LYS A 133 -15.97 -14.99 -15.21
N GLY A 134 -16.55 -13.79 -15.25
CA GLY A 134 -17.32 -13.24 -14.12
C GLY A 134 -16.50 -12.39 -13.12
N VAL A 135 -15.29 -11.99 -13.48
CA VAL A 135 -14.46 -11.11 -12.64
C VAL A 135 -15.10 -9.73 -12.55
N THR A 136 -15.91 -9.49 -11.52
CA THR A 136 -16.38 -8.14 -11.19
C THR A 136 -15.16 -7.26 -10.89
N ARG A 137 -15.19 -5.98 -11.29
CA ARG A 137 -14.06 -5.04 -11.16
C ARG A 137 -13.63 -4.75 -9.71
N GLY A 138 -14.27 -5.37 -8.71
CA GLY A 138 -14.14 -5.05 -7.29
C GLY A 138 -14.81 -3.71 -6.93
N LYS A 139 -15.24 -3.56 -5.68
CA LYS A 139 -15.87 -2.32 -5.21
C LYS A 139 -14.80 -1.28 -4.91
N LYS A 140 -14.57 -0.29 -5.80
CA LYS A 140 -13.58 0.80 -5.57
C LYS A 140 -13.70 1.47 -4.20
N LYS A 141 -14.94 1.71 -3.74
CA LYS A 141 -15.21 2.29 -2.41
C LYS A 141 -14.60 1.44 -1.28
N TYR A 142 -14.63 0.12 -1.42
CA TYR A 142 -14.09 -0.79 -0.42
C TYR A 142 -12.56 -0.71 -0.30
N TRP A 143 -11.84 -0.37 -1.37
CA TRP A 143 -10.39 -0.13 -1.30
C TRP A 143 -10.05 1.02 -0.37
N VAL A 144 -10.86 2.08 -0.39
CA VAL A 144 -10.72 3.23 0.50
C VAL A 144 -11.06 2.81 1.94
N THR A 145 -12.23 2.20 2.16
CA THR A 145 -12.66 1.85 3.52
C THR A 145 -11.75 0.81 4.18
N SER A 146 -11.28 -0.20 3.45
CA SER A 146 -10.32 -1.19 3.99
C SER A 146 -8.97 -0.55 4.34
N ALA A 147 -8.48 0.38 3.52
CA ALA A 147 -7.28 1.15 3.84
C ALA A 147 -7.46 2.03 5.10
N MET A 148 -8.61 2.69 5.25
CA MET A 148 -8.93 3.46 6.46
C MET A 148 -8.96 2.59 7.72
N ARG A 149 -9.51 1.37 7.65
CA ARG A 149 -9.49 0.41 8.79
C ARG A 149 -8.08 -0.02 9.17
N ARG A 150 -7.12 0.04 8.24
CA ARG A 150 -5.68 -0.18 8.50
C ARG A 150 -5.00 1.07 9.08
N GLY A 151 -5.76 2.11 9.43
CA GLY A 151 -5.25 3.36 9.96
C GLY A 151 -4.69 4.30 8.90
N LEU A 152 -5.00 4.09 7.62
CA LEU A 152 -4.51 4.99 6.55
C LEU A 152 -5.47 6.16 6.34
N CYS A 153 -4.93 7.36 6.13
CA CYS A 153 -5.72 8.54 5.75
C CYS A 153 -5.01 9.35 4.66
N ASN A 154 -5.78 10.19 3.96
CA ASN A 154 -5.23 11.16 3.02
C ASN A 154 -4.63 12.35 3.80
N SER A 155 -3.52 12.88 3.29
CA SER A 155 -2.89 14.14 3.66
C SER A 155 -2.59 14.93 2.38
N ASP A 156 -2.10 16.15 2.52
CA ASP A 156 -1.72 16.99 1.37
C ASP A 156 -0.60 16.36 0.51
N ASP A 157 0.32 15.64 1.17
CA ASP A 157 1.49 15.06 0.52
C ASP A 157 1.26 13.64 0.00
N GLY A 158 0.25 12.95 0.50
CA GLY A 158 -0.07 11.59 0.08
C GLY A 158 -0.86 10.83 1.14
N ILE A 159 -0.75 9.52 1.14
CA ILE A 159 -1.36 8.68 2.17
C ILE A 159 -0.38 8.62 3.35
N ILE A 160 -0.89 8.73 4.57
CA ILE A 160 -0.12 8.56 5.81
C ILE A 160 -0.87 7.61 6.77
N PHE A 161 -0.21 7.16 7.83
CA PHE A 161 -0.92 6.61 8.97
C PHE A 161 -1.59 7.76 9.75
N ALA A 162 -2.86 7.57 10.12
CA ALA A 162 -3.52 8.44 11.07
C ALA A 162 -2.72 8.45 12.37
N SER A 163 -2.31 9.64 12.82
CA SER A 163 -1.60 9.79 14.08
C SER A 163 -2.43 9.17 15.20
N SER A 164 -1.80 8.33 16.03
CA SER A 164 -2.41 7.84 17.26
C SER A 164 -2.38 8.97 18.31
N ALA A 165 -3.01 10.09 18.00
CA ALA A 165 -3.13 11.23 18.89
C ALA A 165 -4.47 11.13 19.65
N VAL A 166 -4.35 10.62 20.89
CA VAL A 166 -5.22 10.79 22.07
C VAL A 166 -6.70 10.35 21.98
N VAL A 167 -6.97 9.18 22.58
CA VAL A 167 -8.25 8.93 23.27
C VAL A 167 -8.30 9.90 24.45
N GLY A 168 -8.98 11.03 24.29
CA GLY A 168 -8.95 12.07 25.32
C GLY A 168 -9.79 13.31 25.04
N SER A 169 -11.09 13.14 24.80
CA SER A 169 -12.11 14.11 25.24
C SER A 169 -13.51 13.51 25.14
N SER A 170 -13.98 12.90 26.24
CA SER A 170 -15.38 13.08 26.62
C SER A 170 -15.44 14.44 27.34
N PRO A 171 -16.51 15.21 27.12
CA PRO A 171 -17.44 15.34 28.23
C PRO A 171 -18.88 15.03 27.83
N ALA A 172 -19.61 14.57 28.84
CA ALA A 172 -21.01 14.25 28.84
C ALA A 172 -21.92 15.48 28.63
N VAL A 173 -23.01 15.24 27.90
CA VAL A 173 -24.40 15.67 28.12
C VAL A 173 -24.71 17.17 28.27
N VAL A 174 -25.50 17.70 27.34
CA VAL A 174 -26.75 18.41 27.69
C VAL A 174 -27.89 17.90 26.79
N VAL A 175 -28.85 17.24 27.43
CA VAL A 175 -30.20 17.00 26.92
C VAL A 175 -30.93 18.34 26.89
N ALA A 176 -31.49 18.72 25.74
CA ALA A 176 -32.54 19.73 25.66
C ALA A 176 -33.75 19.08 24.99
N ALA A 177 -34.71 18.69 25.82
CA ALA A 177 -36.07 18.44 25.40
C ALA A 177 -36.71 19.79 25.04
N THR A 178 -37.38 19.85 23.89
CA THR A 178 -38.47 20.80 23.68
C THR A 178 -39.67 20.04 23.14
N ASP A 179 -40.59 19.84 24.07
CA ASP A 179 -42.01 19.58 23.86
C ASP A 179 -42.62 20.82 23.21
N GLU A 180 -43.32 20.68 22.09
CA GLU A 180 -44.27 21.72 21.65
C GLU A 180 -45.52 21.07 21.06
N LYS A 181 -46.53 20.94 21.94
CA LYS A 181 -47.95 20.85 21.61
C LYS A 181 -48.52 22.26 21.37
N ARG A 182 -49.17 22.46 20.22
CA ARG A 182 -50.37 23.29 19.94
C ARG A 182 -50.47 23.40 18.41
N GLU A 183 -51.61 23.34 17.73
CA GLU A 183 -53.03 23.42 18.06
C GLU A 183 -53.78 22.86 16.83
#